data_AF-A0A1I6GV35-F1
#
_entry.id   AF-A0A1I6GV35-F1
#
_cell.length_a   1.000
_cell.length_b   1.000
_cell.length_c   1.000
_cell.angle_alpha   90.00
_cell.angle_beta   90.00
_cell.angle_gamma   90.00
#
_symmetry.space_group_name_H-M   'P 1'
#
loop_
_entity.id
_entity.type
_entity.pdbx_description
1 polymer ?
#
loop_
_entity_poly.entity_id
_entity_poly.type
_entity_poly.pdbx_seq_one_letter_code
_entity_poly.pdbx_strand_id
1 'polypeptide(L)' 'MSFEKEDEVVLHDKHSEYDGESGTITQVMETMFGDATYTVSFEDGQETGVPEDALDAVESEE' A
#
# COMPACT_ATOMS: atom_id res chain seq x y z
N MET A 1 7.50 8.98 -3.30
CA MET A 1 7.91 8.95 -1.89
C MET A 1 7.77 7.50 -1.48
N SER A 2 8.74 6.92 -0.81
CA SER A 2 8.65 5.51 -0.40
C SER A 2 7.77 5.39 0.84
N PHE A 3 6.90 4.40 0.88
CA PHE A 3 6.16 4.08 2.09
C PHE A 3 6.96 3.19 3.03
N GLU A 4 6.67 3.30 4.32
CA GLU A 4 7.25 2.51 5.38
C GLU A 4 6.24 1.52 5.95
N LYS A 5 6.73 0.57 6.74
CA LYS A 5 5.86 -0.30 7.51
C LYS A 5 5.09 0.55 8.53
N GLU A 6 3.81 0.24 8.72
CA GLU A 6 2.86 0.93 9.58
C GLU A 6 2.31 2.24 9.01
N ASP A 7 2.68 2.62 7.78
CA ASP A 7 2.06 3.72 7.06
C ASP A 7 0.63 3.39 6.64
N GLU A 8 -0.26 4.39 6.72
CA GLU A 8 -1.64 4.30 6.24
C GLU A 8 -1.73 4.84 4.81
N VAL A 9 -2.33 4.03 3.94
CA VAL A 9 -2.39 4.29 2.50
C VAL A 9 -3.77 3.94 1.94
N VAL A 10 -4.19 4.64 0.91
CA VAL A 10 -5.36 4.29 0.11
C VAL A 10 -4.91 3.50 -1.10
N LEU A 11 -5.50 2.32 -1.31
CA LEU A 11 -5.25 1.52 -2.51
C LEU A 11 -6.08 2.05 -3.68
N HIS A 12 -5.43 2.25 -4.83
CA HIS A 12 -6.05 2.62 -6.09
C HIS A 12 -5.71 1.57 -7.16
N ASP A 13 -6.48 0.48 -7.16
CA ASP A 13 -6.38 -0.59 -8.15
C ASP A 13 -7.77 -1.16 -8.49
N LYS A 14 -8.25 -0.85 -9.70
CA LYS A 14 -9.55 -1.33 -10.22
C LYS A 14 -9.67 -2.85 -10.35
N HIS A 15 -8.57 -3.57 -10.28
CA HIS A 15 -8.55 -5.03 -10.29
C HIS A 15 -8.59 -5.64 -8.88
N SER A 16 -8.35 -4.83 -7.84
CA SER A 16 -8.42 -5.25 -6.45
C SER A 16 -9.84 -5.09 -5.90
N GLU A 17 -10.18 -5.91 -4.90
CA GLU A 17 -11.43 -5.81 -4.16
C GLU A 17 -11.41 -4.66 -3.13
N TYR A 18 -10.21 -4.14 -2.82
CA TYR A 18 -9.97 -3.07 -1.84
C TYR A 18 -9.75 -1.70 -2.52
N ASP A 19 -10.18 -1.52 -3.78
CA ASP A 19 -10.05 -0.26 -4.53
C ASP A 19 -10.78 0.90 -3.81
N GLY A 20 -10.02 1.93 -3.46
CA GLY A 20 -10.50 3.09 -2.71
C GLY A 20 -10.57 2.88 -1.20
N GLU A 21 -10.14 1.74 -0.67
CA GLU A 21 -10.08 1.49 0.77
C GLU A 21 -8.73 1.90 1.35
N SER A 22 -8.77 2.37 2.60
CA SER A 22 -7.58 2.66 3.41
C SER A 22 -7.08 1.38 4.10
N GLY A 23 -5.79 1.12 4.01
CA GLY A 23 -5.15 0.03 4.73
C GLY A 23 -3.77 0.41 5.25
N THR A 24 -3.17 -0.49 6.02
CA THR A 24 -1.87 -0.27 6.65
C THR A 24 -0.80 -1.12 6.00
N ILE A 25 0.35 -0.55 5.70
CA ILE A 25 1.48 -1.30 5.16
C ILE A 25 2.06 -2.20 6.25
N THR A 26 2.03 -3.51 6.01
CA THR A 26 2.57 -4.51 6.94
C THR A 26 3.92 -5.06 6.50
N GLN A 27 4.25 -4.92 5.21
CA GLN A 27 5.52 -5.37 4.66
C GLN A 27 5.92 -4.54 3.45
N VAL A 28 7.22 -4.22 3.39
CA VAL A 28 7.87 -3.55 2.25
C VAL A 28 8.83 -4.56 1.61
N MET A 29 8.66 -4.84 0.33
CA MET A 29 9.55 -5.69 -0.47
C MET A 29 10.21 -4.86 -1.56
N GLU A 30 11.48 -4.54 -1.35
CA GLU A 30 12.30 -3.87 -2.36
C GLU A 30 12.81 -4.90 -3.38
N THR A 31 12.58 -4.64 -4.67
CA THR A 31 13.20 -5.44 -5.72
C THR A 31 14.64 -4.97 -5.96
N MET A 32 15.52 -5.87 -6.42
CA MET A 32 16.91 -5.52 -6.76
C MET A 32 17.03 -4.50 -7.91
N PHE A 33 15.91 -4.15 -8.57
CA PHE A 33 15.84 -3.18 -9.66
C PHE A 33 15.32 -1.80 -9.23
N GLY A 34 14.96 -1.63 -7.96
CA GLY A 34 14.55 -0.35 -7.38
C GLY A 34 13.04 -0.15 -7.29
N ASP A 35 12.23 -1.02 -7.89
CA ASP A 35 10.78 -1.01 -7.68
C ASP A 35 10.46 -1.65 -6.32
N ALA A 36 9.85 -0.90 -5.41
CA ALA A 36 9.31 -1.43 -4.16
C ALA A 36 7.87 -1.91 -4.36
N THR A 37 7.54 -3.04 -3.75
CA THR A 37 6.17 -3.55 -3.66
C THR A 37 5.77 -3.68 -2.20
N TYR A 38 4.49 -3.48 -1.93
CA TYR A 38 3.96 -3.34 -0.59
C TYR A 38 2.93 -4.43 -0.31
N THR A 39 2.81 -4.78 0.96
CA THR A 39 1.67 -5.56 1.46
C THR A 39 0.83 -4.66 2.33
N VAL A 40 -0.41 -4.44 1.92
CA VAL A 40 -1.39 -3.59 2.62
C VAL A 40 -2.39 -4.50 3.31
N SER A 41 -2.62 -4.27 4.60
CA SER A 41 -3.64 -4.99 5.38
C SER A 41 -4.87 -4.12 5.56
N PHE A 42 -6.03 -4.73 5.36
CA PHE A 42 -7.36 -4.14 5.50
C PHE A 42 -8.14 -4.88 6.60
N GLU A 43 -9.37 -4.46 6.92
CA GLU A 43 -10.21 -5.12 7.94
C GLU A 43 -10.56 -6.57 7.57
N ASP A 44 -10.89 -6.83 6.30
CA ASP A 44 -11.35 -8.13 5.81
C ASP A 44 -10.24 -8.99 5.16
N GLY A 45 -9.00 -8.50 5.10
CA GLY A 45 -7.91 -9.23 4.45
C GLY A 45 -6.63 -8.43 4.26
N GLN A 46 -5.79 -8.88 3.31
CA GLN A 46 -4.56 -8.19 2.93
C GLN A 46 -4.32 -8.34 1.43
N GLU A 47 -3.71 -7.34 0.83
CA GLU A 47 -3.28 -7.33 -0.57
C GLU A 47 -1.75 -7.28 -0.64
N THR A 48 -1.15 -8.17 -1.43
CA THR A 48 0.32 -8.30 -1.54
C THR A 48 0.81 -7.95 -2.93
N GLY A 49 1.98 -7.34 -3.02
CA GLY A 49 2.59 -7.01 -4.31
C GLY A 49 2.05 -5.72 -4.91
N VAL A 50 1.49 -4.84 -4.07
CA VAL A 50 0.94 -3.56 -4.49
C VAL A 50 2.10 -2.63 -4.89
N PRO A 51 2.09 -2.04 -6.10
CA PRO A 51 3.12 -1.08 -6.51
C PRO A 51 2.93 0.27 -5.81
N GLU A 52 4.01 1.04 -5.64
CA GLU A 52 3.92 2.39 -5.05
C GLU A 52 2.95 3.31 -5.80
N ASP A 53 2.89 3.19 -7.13
CA ASP A 53 2.02 3.98 -8.01
C ASP A 53 0.52 3.74 -7.78
N ALA A 54 0.16 2.62 -7.11
CA ALA A 54 -1.22 2.30 -6.76
C ALA A 54 -1.58 2.74 -5.33
N LEU A 55 -0.68 3.42 -4.62
CA LEU A 55 -0.88 3.83 -3.24
C LEU A 55 -0.82 5.34 -3.11
N ASP A 56 -1.83 5.91 -2.47
CA ASP A 56 -1.81 7.30 -2.02
C ASP A 56 -1.62 7.35 -0.51
N ALA A 57 -0.71 8.21 -0.05
CA ALA A 57 -0.52 8.45 1.37
C ALA A 57 -1.81 9.04 1.95
N VAL A 58 -2.32 8.46 3.04
CA VAL A 58 -3.34 9.16 3.83
C VAL A 58 -2.60 10.27 4.56
N GLU A 59 -2.78 11.51 4.09
CA GLU A 59 -2.25 12.68 4.80
C GLU A 59 -2.84 12.69 6.21
N SER A 60 -2.06 12.22 7.19
CA SER A 60 -2.30 12.56 8.58
C SER A 60 -1.98 14.05 8.69
N GLU A 61 -3.01 14.90 8.61
CA GLU A 61 -2.89 16.32 8.93
C GLU A 61 -2.21 16.44 10.30
N GLU A 62 -0.95 16.90 10.31
CA GLU A 62 -0.22 17.31 11.53
C GLU A 62 -0.77 18.63 12.07
#